data_AF-A0AAN1SGU1-F1
#
_entry.id   AF-A0AAN1SGU1-F1
#
_cell.length_a   1.000
_cell.length_b   1.000
_cell.length_c   1.000
_cell.angle_alpha   90.00
_cell.angle_beta   90.00
_cell.angle_gamma   90.00
#
_symmetry.space_group_name_H-M   'P 1'
#
loop_
_entity.id
_entity.type
_entity.pdbx_description
1 polymer ?
#
loop_
_entity_poly.entity_id
_entity_poly.type
_entity_poly.pdbx_seq_one_letter_code
_entity_poly.pdbx_strand_id
1 'polypeptide(L)'
;MQGQLVPMSEVSDEVFSSEALGKGVAIKPEIGEVRAPANGIISTLFPTGHAVGMTTDEGTEILIHIGLDTVELEGKYYEISAEQGQQVKAGDLLIKFDKEGVESENYDTITPVVITNSAEFQTIDVTEETQVTPGDYLLTAVK
;
A
#
# COMPACT_ATOMS: atom_id res chain seq x y z
N MET A 1 -7.22 0.92 -3.14
CA MET A 1 -7.50 -0.53 -3.17
C MET A 1 -8.94 -0.75 -2.74
N GLN A 2 -9.54 -1.91 -3.04
CA GLN A 2 -10.81 -2.30 -2.44
C GLN A 2 -10.57 -3.23 -1.25
N GLY A 3 -11.08 -2.88 -0.07
CA GLY A 3 -10.90 -3.70 1.11
C GLY A 3 -11.42 -3.09 2.39
N GLN A 4 -11.27 -3.84 3.48
CA GLN A 4 -11.57 -3.39 4.83
C GLN A 4 -10.37 -2.66 5.42
N LEU A 5 -10.60 -1.52 6.08
CA LEU A 5 -9.54 -0.84 6.83
C LEU A 5 -9.25 -1.56 8.14
N VAL A 6 -7.96 -1.70 8.42
CA VAL A 6 -7.43 -2.37 9.60
C VAL A 6 -6.48 -1.39 10.30
N PRO A 7 -6.64 -1.17 11.62
CA PRO A 7 -5.71 -0.35 12.37
C PRO A 7 -4.29 -0.88 12.22
N MET A 8 -3.31 0.02 12.11
CA MET A 8 -1.91 -0.39 11.99
C MET A 8 -1.46 -1.26 13.17
N SER A 9 -2.01 -1.02 14.37
CA SER A 9 -1.77 -1.81 15.58
C SER A 9 -2.26 -3.27 15.52
N GLU A 10 -3.12 -3.63 14.56
CA GLU A 10 -3.58 -5.01 14.34
C GLU A 10 -2.73 -5.75 13.29
N VAL A 11 -1.76 -5.08 12.67
CA VAL A 11 -0.80 -5.72 11.75
C VAL A 11 0.18 -6.55 12.56
N SER A 12 0.38 -7.81 12.20
CA SER A 12 1.22 -8.76 12.96
C SER A 12 2.73 -8.46 12.89
N ASP A 13 3.15 -7.59 11.98
CA ASP A 13 4.53 -7.17 11.80
C ASP A 13 4.85 -5.95 12.69
N GLU A 14 5.91 -6.05 13.50
CA GLU A 14 6.30 -5.01 14.46
C GLU A 14 6.76 -3.72 13.78
N VAL A 15 7.40 -3.81 12.60
CA VAL A 15 7.91 -2.65 11.86
C VAL A 15 6.75 -1.78 11.39
N PHE A 16 5.65 -2.41 10.95
CA PHE A 16 4.43 -1.70 10.57
C PHE A 16 3.60 -1.27 11.79
N SER A 17 3.33 -2.18 12.73
CA SER A 17 2.44 -1.89 13.88
C SER A 17 2.99 -0.86 14.86
N SER A 18 4.32 -0.67 14.90
CA SER A 18 4.97 0.39 15.66
C SER A 18 5.06 1.74 14.94
N GLU A 19 4.61 1.83 13.69
CA GLU A 19 4.76 3.00 12.81
C GLU A 19 6.23 3.42 12.59
N ALA A 20 7.19 2.51 12.74
CA ALA A 20 8.62 2.81 12.63
C ALA A 20 9.03 3.28 11.22
N LEU A 21 8.33 2.80 10.19
CA LEU A 21 8.51 3.24 8.79
C LEU A 21 7.73 4.50 8.44
N GLY A 22 6.86 4.97 9.33
CA GLY A 22 5.97 6.10 9.11
C GLY A 22 4.53 5.79 9.53
N LYS A 23 3.70 6.84 9.52
CA LYS A 23 2.27 6.75 9.83
C LYS A 23 1.49 6.21 8.65
N GLY A 24 0.41 5.48 8.92
CA GLY A 24 -0.41 4.93 7.85
C GLY A 24 -1.61 4.14 8.33
N VAL A 25 -2.16 3.34 7.42
CA VAL A 25 -3.27 2.42 7.67
C VAL A 25 -3.02 1.11 6.93
N ALA A 26 -3.57 0.00 7.41
CA ALA A 26 -3.52 -1.26 6.69
C ALA A 26 -4.88 -1.56 6.04
N ILE A 27 -4.86 -2.23 4.89
CA ILE A 27 -6.07 -2.65 4.19
C ILE A 27 -6.05 -4.17 4.08
N LYS A 28 -7.13 -4.83 4.51
CA LYS A 28 -7.39 -6.22 4.19
C LYS A 28 -8.10 -6.28 2.82
N PRO A 29 -7.42 -6.70 1.75
CA PRO A 29 -7.95 -6.59 0.39
C PRO A 29 -9.12 -7.56 0.16
N GLU A 30 -10.16 -7.06 -0.51
CA GLU A 30 -11.23 -7.90 -1.06
C GLU A 30 -10.88 -8.42 -2.46
N ILE A 31 -10.13 -7.61 -3.22
CA ILE A 31 -9.67 -7.94 -4.57
C ILE A 31 -8.16 -7.79 -4.69
N GLY A 32 -7.58 -8.54 -5.61
CA GLY A 32 -6.14 -8.56 -5.93
C GLY A 32 -5.65 -7.40 -6.79
N GLU A 33 -6.08 -6.17 -6.53
CA GLU A 33 -5.68 -5.00 -7.33
C GLU A 33 -5.18 -3.84 -6.48
N VAL A 34 -3.92 -3.46 -6.72
CA VAL A 34 -3.31 -2.25 -6.19
C VAL A 34 -3.31 -1.15 -7.24
N ARG A 35 -3.93 -0.03 -6.89
CA ARG A 35 -4.08 1.13 -7.74
C ARG A 35 -3.43 2.35 -7.08
N ALA A 36 -2.93 3.27 -7.90
CA ALA A 36 -2.30 4.49 -7.43
C ALA A 36 -3.29 5.31 -6.58
N PRO A 37 -2.96 5.63 -5.31
CA PRO A 37 -3.80 6.45 -4.44
C PRO A 37 -3.83 7.93 -4.85
N ALA A 38 -2.83 8.41 -5.60
CA ALA A 38 -2.71 9.81 -6.01
C ALA A 38 -1.95 9.93 -7.34
N ASN A 39 -1.93 11.13 -7.90
CA ASN A 39 -1.04 11.45 -9.02
C ASN A 39 0.40 11.55 -8.52
N GLY A 40 1.35 11.07 -9.33
CA GLY A 40 2.76 11.13 -8.98
C GLY A 40 3.63 10.25 -9.84
N ILE A 41 4.74 9.80 -9.26
CA ILE A 41 5.72 8.94 -9.89
C ILE A 41 5.95 7.69 -9.04
N ILE A 42 6.12 6.53 -9.70
CA ILE A 42 6.58 5.32 -9.04
C ILE A 42 8.06 5.47 -8.70
N SER A 43 8.35 5.84 -7.45
CA SER A 43 9.71 6.11 -6.98
C SER A 43 10.49 4.82 -6.76
N THR A 44 9.81 3.78 -6.26
CA THR A 44 10.41 2.46 -5.98
C THR A 44 9.46 1.37 -6.42
N LEU A 45 9.98 0.35 -7.09
CA LEU A 45 9.22 -0.82 -7.49
C LEU A 45 10.04 -2.05 -7.14
N PHE A 46 9.47 -2.95 -6.35
CA PHE A 46 10.18 -4.14 -5.91
C PHE A 46 10.08 -5.23 -6.98
N PRO A 47 11.19 -5.92 -7.34
CA PRO A 47 11.18 -6.88 -8.46
C PRO A 47 10.18 -8.04 -8.30
N THR A 48 9.87 -8.42 -7.06
CA THR A 48 8.90 -9.47 -6.75
C THR A 48 7.46 -8.96 -6.68
N GLY A 49 7.20 -7.67 -6.89
CA GLY A 49 5.83 -7.11 -6.92
C GLY A 49 5.11 -7.08 -5.58
N HIS A 50 5.74 -7.51 -4.49
CA HIS A 50 5.16 -7.44 -3.14
C HIS A 50 5.03 -6.00 -2.61
N ALA A 51 5.72 -5.03 -3.18
CA ALA A 51 5.64 -3.65 -2.71
C ALA A 51 5.86 -2.63 -3.84
N VAL A 52 5.27 -1.45 -3.66
CA VAL A 52 5.43 -0.30 -4.53
C VAL A 52 5.53 0.98 -3.70
N GLY A 53 6.55 1.77 -3.99
CA GLY A 53 6.73 3.12 -3.46
C GLY A 53 6.38 4.14 -4.52
N MET A 54 5.64 5.18 -4.13
CA MET A 54 5.33 6.31 -4.98
C MET A 54 5.61 7.63 -4.28
N THR A 55 6.00 8.63 -5.05
CA THR A 55 6.05 10.02 -4.59
C THR A 55 4.97 10.79 -5.31
N THR A 56 4.06 11.38 -4.55
CA THR A 56 2.96 12.20 -5.08
C THR A 56 3.49 13.52 -5.65
N ASP A 57 2.70 14.16 -6.52
CA ASP A 57 3.03 15.51 -7.04
C ASP A 57 3.21 16.56 -5.93
N GLU A 58 2.64 16.32 -4.74
CA GLU A 58 2.73 17.20 -3.56
C GLU A 58 3.93 16.86 -2.63
N GLY A 59 4.72 15.85 -2.99
CA GLY A 59 5.93 15.42 -2.26
C GLY A 59 5.68 14.42 -1.13
N THR A 60 4.45 13.94 -0.94
CA THR A 60 4.16 12.83 -0.03
C THR A 60 4.73 11.53 -0.59
N GLU A 61 5.52 10.81 0.20
CA GLU A 61 6.08 9.50 -0.14
C GLU A 61 5.21 8.41 0.47
N ILE A 62 4.68 7.53 -0.38
CA ILE A 62 3.75 6.47 0.01
C ILE A 62 4.38 5.13 -0.33
N LEU A 63 4.43 4.23 0.65
CA LEU A 63 4.78 2.82 0.50
C LEU A 63 3.52 1.97 0.63
N ILE A 64 3.26 1.13 -0.38
CA ILE A 64 2.21 0.12 -0.35
C ILE A 64 2.91 -1.25 -0.32
N HIS A 65 2.77 -1.98 0.78
CA HIS A 65 3.36 -3.30 0.97
C HIS A 65 2.26 -4.37 0.97
N ILE A 66 2.23 -5.25 -0.01
CA ILE A 66 1.15 -6.22 -0.27
C ILE A 66 1.39 -7.52 0.49
N GLY A 67 0.68 -7.69 1.58
CA GLY A 67 0.86 -8.82 2.49
C GLY A 67 2.06 -8.66 3.41
N LEU A 68 2.26 -9.64 4.30
CA LEU A 68 3.40 -9.70 5.23
C LEU A 68 4.34 -10.84 4.81
N ASP A 69 5.65 -10.58 4.81
CA ASP A 69 6.71 -11.53 4.39
C ASP A 69 6.55 -12.09 2.95
N THR A 70 5.66 -11.53 2.14
CA THR A 70 5.36 -11.99 0.77
C THR A 70 6.50 -11.80 -0.23
N VAL A 71 7.59 -11.15 0.16
CA VAL A 71 8.85 -11.16 -0.60
C VAL A 71 9.37 -12.59 -0.80
N GLU A 72 9.11 -13.50 0.15
CA GLU A 72 9.50 -14.92 0.11
C GLU A 72 8.77 -15.72 -0.99
N LEU A 73 7.69 -15.18 -1.56
CA LEU A 73 7.01 -15.77 -2.71
C LEU A 73 7.77 -15.55 -4.02
N GLU A 74 8.87 -14.79 -4.01
CA GLU A 74 9.75 -14.56 -5.16
C GLU A 74 9.01 -14.08 -6.43
N GLY A 75 7.92 -13.33 -6.24
CA GLY A 75 7.07 -12.81 -7.32
C GLY A 75 5.99 -13.78 -7.83
N LYS A 76 5.89 -14.97 -7.26
CA LYS A 76 4.74 -15.86 -7.48
C LYS A 76 3.47 -15.13 -7.03
N TYR A 77 2.42 -15.24 -7.84
CA TYR A 77 1.11 -14.58 -7.64
C TYR A 77 1.08 -13.08 -7.89
N TYR A 78 2.18 -12.42 -8.25
CA TYR A 78 2.20 -10.98 -8.53
C TYR A 78 2.39 -10.71 -10.03
N GLU A 79 1.60 -9.78 -10.56
CA GLU A 79 1.73 -9.23 -11.90
C GLU A 79 1.91 -7.72 -11.79
N ILE A 80 3.12 -7.25 -12.07
CA ILE A 80 3.44 -5.82 -12.04
C ILE A 80 2.95 -5.19 -13.35
N SER A 81 2.14 -4.14 -13.23
CA SER A 81 1.60 -3.37 -14.37
C SER A 81 2.27 -2.01 -14.55
N ALA A 82 3.02 -1.53 -13.56
CA ALA A 82 3.72 -0.25 -13.60
C ALA A 82 5.24 -0.42 -13.67
N GLU A 83 5.94 0.63 -14.08
CA GLU A 83 7.40 0.67 -14.18
C GLU A 83 7.98 1.71 -13.21
N GLN A 84 9.19 1.46 -12.70
CA GLN A 84 9.89 2.47 -11.90
C GLN A 84 10.16 3.72 -12.73
N GLY A 85 9.91 4.90 -12.16
CA GLY A 85 10.01 6.18 -12.85
C GLY A 85 8.78 6.52 -13.71
N GLN A 86 7.80 5.64 -13.81
CA GLN A 86 6.55 5.92 -14.52
C GLN A 86 5.72 6.98 -13.79
N GLN A 87 5.22 7.97 -14.54
CA GLN A 87 4.16 8.85 -14.06
C GLN A 87 2.82 8.14 -14.08
N VAL A 88 2.09 8.22 -12.97
CA VAL A 88 0.78 7.59 -12.77
C VAL A 88 -0.23 8.60 -12.28
N LYS A 89 -1.49 8.36 -12.59
CA LYS A 89 -2.64 9.10 -12.06
C LYS A 89 -3.36 8.27 -11.01
N ALA A 90 -4.09 8.96 -10.13
CA ALA A 90 -4.96 8.31 -9.17
C ALA A 90 -5.89 7.30 -9.88
N GLY A 91 -5.90 6.06 -9.40
CA GLY A 91 -6.67 4.95 -9.96
C GLY A 91 -5.96 4.07 -10.99
N ASP A 92 -4.78 4.48 -11.49
CA ASP A 92 -3.98 3.66 -12.41
C ASP A 92 -3.57 2.34 -11.73
N LEU A 93 -3.61 1.25 -12.50
CA LEU A 93 -3.25 -0.08 -12.00
C LEU A 93 -1.73 -0.17 -11.85
N LEU A 94 -1.28 -0.51 -10.64
CA LEU A 94 0.14 -0.65 -10.32
C LEU A 94 0.55 -2.13 -10.31
N ILE A 95 -0.17 -2.93 -9.54
CA ILE A 95 0.13 -4.34 -9.31
C ILE A 95 -1.19 -5.10 -9.21
N LYS A 96 -1.26 -6.25 -9.88
CA LYS A 96 -2.27 -7.27 -9.62
C LYS A 96 -1.64 -8.40 -8.83
N PHE A 97 -2.41 -9.01 -7.95
CA PHE A 97 -1.96 -10.20 -7.25
C PHE A 97 -3.07 -11.24 -7.10
N ASP A 98 -2.72 -12.51 -7.13
CA ASP A 98 -3.64 -13.61 -6.85
C ASP A 98 -3.73 -13.80 -5.34
N LYS A 99 -4.72 -13.12 -4.74
CA LYS A 99 -4.99 -13.16 -3.30
C LYS A 99 -5.20 -14.59 -2.80
N GLU A 100 -6.01 -15.40 -3.49
CA GLU A 100 -6.29 -16.77 -3.07
C GLU A 100 -5.03 -17.63 -3.15
N GLY A 101 -4.19 -17.39 -4.15
CA GLY A 101 -2.87 -18.00 -4.28
C GLY A 101 -1.93 -17.66 -3.13
N VAL A 102 -1.84 -16.38 -2.74
CA VAL A 102 -1.02 -15.91 -1.60
C VAL A 102 -1.53 -16.53 -0.29
N GLU A 103 -2.84 -16.49 -0.04
CA GLU A 103 -3.46 -17.06 1.16
C GLU A 103 -3.28 -18.58 1.24
N SER A 104 -3.28 -19.28 0.10
CA SER A 104 -3.05 -20.74 0.03
C SER A 104 -1.63 -21.16 0.42
N GLU A 105 -0.65 -20.26 0.30
CA GLU A 105 0.72 -20.46 0.79
C GLU A 105 0.88 -20.06 2.28
N ASN A 106 -0.22 -19.71 2.97
CA ASN A 106 -0.28 -19.26 4.37
C ASN A 106 0.36 -17.88 4.64
N TYR A 107 0.42 -17.01 3.64
CA TYR A 107 0.82 -15.62 3.84
C TYR A 107 -0.38 -14.72 4.10
N ASP A 108 -0.17 -13.71 4.95
CA ASP A 108 -1.18 -12.67 5.19
C ASP A 108 -1.23 -11.72 3.99
N THR A 109 -2.44 -11.35 3.56
CA THR A 109 -2.67 -10.39 2.47
C THR A 109 -2.99 -8.99 2.97
N ILE A 110 -3.00 -8.76 4.29
CA ILE A 110 -3.07 -7.41 4.86
C ILE A 110 -1.98 -6.55 4.23
N THR A 111 -2.40 -5.42 3.67
CA THR A 111 -1.53 -4.52 2.91
C THR A 111 -1.36 -3.21 3.67
N PRO A 112 -0.21 -2.98 4.35
CA PRO A 112 0.13 -1.68 4.87
C PRO A 112 0.26 -0.61 3.77
N VAL A 113 -0.35 0.55 4.01
CA VAL A 113 -0.20 1.78 3.23
C VAL A 113 0.35 2.86 4.16
N VAL A 114 1.62 3.21 3.95
CA VAL A 114 2.40 4.02 4.89
C VAL A 114 2.92 5.28 4.19
N ILE A 115 2.87 6.42 4.88
CA ILE A 115 3.54 7.64 4.47
C ILE A 115 4.94 7.64 5.06
N THR A 116 5.96 7.35 4.26
CA THR A 116 7.34 7.14 4.76
C THR A 116 8.00 8.42 5.23
N ASN A 117 7.58 9.57 4.68
CA ASN A 117 8.01 10.88 5.14
C ASN A 117 7.00 11.53 6.11
N SER A 118 6.27 10.73 6.90
CA SER A 118 5.22 11.26 7.80
C SER A 118 5.73 12.27 8.83
N ALA A 119 7.03 12.27 9.14
CA ALA A 119 7.66 13.25 10.03
C ALA A 119 7.69 14.68 9.46
N GLU A 120 7.50 14.86 8.16
CA GLU A 120 7.41 16.17 7.50
C GLU A 120 6.01 16.81 7.62
N PHE A 121 5.05 16.10 8.20
CA PHE A 121 3.66 16.53 8.33
C PHE A 121 3.28 16.72 9.81
N GLN A 122 2.42 17.70 10.09
CA GLN A 122 1.89 17.95 11.43
C GLN A 122 0.92 16.83 11.86
N THR A 123 0.00 16.46 10.97
CA THR A 123 -0.97 15.38 11.20
C THR A 123 -1.13 14.52 9.96
N ILE A 124 -1.35 13.22 10.20
CA ILE A 124 -1.80 12.25 9.21
C ILE A 124 -3.12 11.71 9.76
N ASP A 125 -4.23 12.09 9.14
CA ASP A 125 -5.58 11.71 9.54
C ASP A 125 -6.07 10.58 8.64
N VAL A 126 -6.47 9.46 9.26
CA VAL A 126 -7.07 8.32 8.56
C VAL A 126 -8.57 8.55 8.45
N THR A 127 -9.16 8.13 7.33
CA THR A 127 -10.62 8.15 7.19
C THR A 127 -11.33 7.36 8.30
N GLU A 128 -12.53 7.79 8.69
CA GLU A 128 -13.38 7.08 9.66
C GLU A 128 -14.15 5.90 9.01
N GLU A 129 -14.03 5.73 7.70
CA GLU A 129 -14.65 4.63 6.97
C GLU A 129 -14.06 3.28 7.41
N THR A 130 -14.89 2.23 7.37
CA THR A 130 -14.44 0.85 7.67
C THR A 130 -14.09 0.06 6.42
N GLN A 131 -14.57 0.51 5.27
CA GLN A 131 -14.29 -0.07 3.95
C GLN A 131 -13.86 1.04 3.01
N VAL A 132 -12.99 0.69 2.06
CA VAL A 132 -12.51 1.60 1.03
C VAL A 132 -12.62 0.93 -0.33
N THR A 133 -12.94 1.73 -1.34
CA THR A 133 -12.93 1.38 -2.75
C THR A 133 -11.95 2.28 -3.51
N PRO A 134 -11.51 1.91 -4.73
CA PRO A 134 -10.65 2.77 -5.53
C PRO A 134 -11.29 4.14 -5.78
N GLY A 135 -10.62 5.21 -5.33
CA GLY A 135 -11.09 6.59 -5.46
C GLY A 135 -11.56 7.21 -4.15
N ASP A 136 -11.79 6.40 -3.11
CA ASP A 136 -12.12 6.90 -1.78
C ASP A 136 -10.91 7.55 -1.11
N TYR A 137 -11.18 8.53 -0.24
CA TYR A 137 -10.17 9.16 0.58
C TYR A 137 -9.69 8.21 1.67
N LEU A 138 -8.38 7.95 1.69
CA LEU A 138 -7.75 7.03 2.64
C LEU A 138 -7.03 7.77 3.78
N LEU A 139 -6.17 8.72 3.42
CA LEU A 139 -5.31 9.47 4.33
C LEU A 139 -5.32 10.95 3.93
N THR A 140 -5.33 11.83 4.92
CA THR A 140 -5.09 13.28 4.75
C THR A 140 -3.81 13.66 5.47
N ALA A 141 -2.86 14.24 4.76
CA ALA A 141 -1.59 14.71 5.33
C ALA A 141 -1.59 16.25 5.41
N VAL A 142 -1.49 16.80 6.62
CA VAL A 142 -1.49 18.26 6.85
C VAL A 142 -0.06 18.71 7.15
N LYS A 143 0.47 19.60 6.29
CA LYS A 143 1.78 20.25 6.49
C LYS A 143 1.69 21.40 7.48
#